data_AF-A0A7V0UAZ9-F1
#
_entry.id   AF-A0A7V0UAZ9-F1
#
_cell.length_a   1.000
_cell.length_b   1.000
_cell.length_c   1.000
_cell.angle_alpha   90.00
_cell.angle_beta   90.00
_cell.angle_gamma   90.00
#
_symmetry.space_group_name_H-M   'P 1'
#
loop_
_entity.id
_entity.type
_entity.pdbx_description
1 polymer ?
#
loop_
_entity_poly.entity_id
_entity_poly.type
_entity_poly.pdbx_seq_one_letter_code
_entity_poly.pdbx_strand_id
1 'polypeptide(L)'
;IEPVSPLFTMDRAPVNKSVEKSDKIKTLMVNGFGANEVMNYPFVKKEDIGNIPFDQKRIIETVDEKEAPFLRYSMINGLMKNLFENLKNYKDFTLFEFGRVYFDNAEKKRFAVISTGKSSEFLKMKKIAVSISKELKTPPIRFNRIKEDFMSADTILHPGRSAVVSAVKYDLGILGELHPVLLKKYGIDVPATYMELDVEQLYDLPERALKFTSLFKFPSTSFDVTVIVPDKTEADQLLKIIKKSVDSKLLVETMIVDHFKGSPIPEGHLSISFRIVLNGKERTLTADEMRSVQQKLFNDFRKEGYKISGD
;
A
#
# COMPACT_ATOMS: atom_id res chain seq x y z
N ILE A 1 -9.23 -46.10 37.19
CA ILE A 1 -10.17 -44.96 37.03
C ILE A 1 -10.51 -44.91 35.56
N GLU A 2 -11.78 -45.07 35.20
CA GLU A 2 -12.20 -44.92 33.81
C GLU A 2 -12.18 -43.43 33.43
N PRO A 3 -11.56 -43.06 32.30
CA PRO A 3 -11.56 -41.67 31.86
C PRO A 3 -12.98 -41.31 31.38
N VAL A 4 -13.61 -40.36 32.08
CA VAL A 4 -14.92 -39.79 31.71
C VAL A 4 -14.70 -38.36 31.23
N SER A 5 -15.17 -38.05 30.02
CA SER A 5 -15.12 -36.69 29.49
C SER A 5 -16.02 -35.77 30.31
N PRO A 6 -15.57 -34.54 30.62
CA PRO A 6 -16.40 -33.59 31.35
C PRO A 6 -17.65 -33.24 30.51
N LEU A 7 -18.83 -33.43 31.10
CA LEU A 7 -20.09 -32.98 30.53
C LEU A 7 -20.29 -31.49 30.85
N PHE A 8 -20.26 -30.65 29.82
CA PHE A 8 -20.59 -29.23 29.92
C PHE A 8 -21.38 -28.79 28.68
N THR A 9 -22.20 -27.75 28.86
CA THR A 9 -22.95 -27.12 27.77
C THR A 9 -21.99 -26.38 26.85
N MET A 10 -22.05 -26.64 25.53
CA MET A 10 -21.27 -25.89 24.55
C MET A 10 -22.09 -24.72 24.00
N ASP A 11 -21.77 -23.51 24.46
CA ASP A 11 -22.20 -22.29 23.81
C ASP A 11 -21.23 -21.92 22.69
N ARG A 12 -21.74 -21.27 21.64
CA ARG A 12 -20.87 -20.78 20.55
C ARG A 12 -19.95 -19.70 21.10
N ALA A 13 -18.64 -19.94 21.06
CA ALA A 13 -17.65 -18.97 21.46
C ALA A 13 -17.84 -17.65 20.68
N PRO A 14 -17.75 -16.48 21.33
CA PRO A 14 -17.84 -15.20 20.65
C PRO A 14 -16.70 -15.07 19.63
N VAL A 15 -17.02 -14.60 18.44
CA VAL A 15 -16.02 -14.44 17.37
C VAL A 15 -15.08 -13.30 17.73
N ASN A 16 -13.78 -13.61 17.86
CA ASN A 16 -12.75 -12.59 17.99
C ASN A 16 -12.45 -11.98 16.62
N LYS A 17 -13.10 -10.84 16.32
CA LYS A 17 -12.94 -10.14 15.04
C LYS A 17 -11.48 -9.79 14.72
N SER A 18 -10.65 -9.51 15.71
CA SER A 18 -9.22 -9.20 15.47
C SER A 18 -8.47 -10.41 14.93
N VAL A 19 -8.78 -11.62 15.42
CA VAL A 19 -8.15 -12.87 14.98
C VAL A 19 -8.63 -13.21 13.57
N GLU A 20 -9.94 -13.11 13.31
CA GLU A 20 -10.50 -13.34 11.98
C GLU A 20 -9.90 -12.40 10.92
N LYS A 21 -9.74 -11.11 11.26
CA LYS A 21 -9.12 -10.12 10.37
C LYS A 21 -7.63 -10.42 10.13
N SER A 22 -6.88 -10.82 11.16
CA SER A 22 -5.47 -11.21 10.96
C SER A 22 -5.35 -12.45 10.10
N ASP A 23 -6.20 -13.46 10.30
CA ASP A 23 -6.15 -14.70 9.53
C ASP A 23 -6.47 -14.47 8.05
N LYS A 24 -7.40 -13.55 7.76
CA LYS A 24 -7.68 -13.08 6.40
C LYS A 24 -6.46 -12.42 5.76
N ILE A 25 -5.76 -11.54 6.47
CA ILE A 25 -4.51 -10.92 5.97
C ILE A 25 -3.45 -12.00 5.73
N LYS A 26 -3.21 -12.91 6.68
CA LYS A 26 -2.22 -13.99 6.54
C LYS A 26 -2.52 -14.85 5.32
N THR A 27 -3.77 -15.27 5.16
CA THR A 27 -4.23 -16.06 4.01
C THR A 27 -4.01 -15.32 2.70
N LEU A 28 -4.34 -14.01 2.66
CA LEU A 28 -4.09 -13.17 1.49
C LEU A 28 -2.60 -13.06 1.16
N MET A 29 -1.74 -12.91 2.16
CA MET A 29 -0.29 -12.78 1.97
C MET A 29 0.31 -14.06 1.41
N VAL A 30 -0.05 -15.22 1.98
CA VAL A 30 0.45 -16.52 1.55
C VAL A 30 -0.10 -16.88 0.17
N ASN A 31 -1.43 -16.89 0.00
CA ASN A 31 -2.06 -17.40 -1.23
C ASN A 31 -2.07 -16.38 -2.36
N GLY A 32 -2.20 -15.09 -2.04
CA GLY A 32 -2.31 -14.02 -3.04
C GLY A 32 -0.97 -13.43 -3.47
N PHE A 33 0.04 -13.45 -2.60
CA PHE A 33 1.33 -12.80 -2.85
C PHE A 33 2.54 -13.73 -2.70
N GLY A 34 2.36 -15.00 -2.34
CA GLY A 34 3.46 -15.96 -2.15
C GLY A 34 4.43 -15.55 -1.05
N ALA A 35 3.97 -14.78 -0.07
CA ALA A 35 4.80 -14.26 1.00
C ALA A 35 4.92 -15.25 2.16
N ASN A 36 6.02 -15.17 2.90
CA ASN A 36 6.30 -16.04 4.04
C ASN A 36 6.12 -15.29 5.35
N GLU A 37 5.41 -15.89 6.31
CA GLU A 37 5.30 -15.34 7.65
C GLU A 37 6.61 -15.60 8.41
N VAL A 38 7.13 -14.56 9.07
CA VAL A 38 8.26 -14.68 10.01
C VAL A 38 7.84 -14.21 11.39
N MET A 39 8.53 -14.68 12.42
CA MET A 39 8.31 -14.26 13.81
C MET A 39 9.64 -13.83 14.41
N ASN A 40 9.75 -12.55 14.77
CA ASN A 40 10.95 -12.00 15.37
C ASN A 40 10.72 -11.66 16.85
N TYR A 41 11.78 -11.79 17.65
CA TYR A 41 11.74 -11.35 19.04
C TYR A 41 11.54 -9.83 19.12
N PRO A 42 10.72 -9.34 20.07
CA PRO A 42 10.49 -7.90 20.24
C PRO A 42 11.68 -7.18 20.91
N PHE A 43 12.65 -7.92 21.45
CA PHE A 43 13.82 -7.39 22.12
C PHE A 43 14.92 -7.06 21.11
N VAL A 44 15.48 -5.85 21.21
CA VAL A 44 16.47 -5.33 20.26
C VAL A 44 17.71 -4.83 20.99
N LYS A 45 18.87 -4.98 20.33
CA LYS A 45 20.16 -4.50 20.86
C LYS A 45 20.36 -3.04 20.49
N LYS A 46 21.28 -2.37 21.22
CA LYS A 46 21.65 -0.98 20.95
C LYS A 46 22.13 -0.76 19.51
N GLU A 47 22.88 -1.71 18.96
CA GLU A 47 23.38 -1.72 17.58
C GLU A 47 22.23 -1.74 16.55
N ASP A 48 21.19 -2.54 16.81
CA ASP A 48 20.02 -2.66 15.93
C ASP A 48 19.18 -1.39 15.90
N ILE A 49 19.13 -0.67 17.03
CA ILE A 49 18.45 0.62 17.15
C ILE A 49 19.27 1.71 16.45
N GLY A 50 20.58 1.77 16.68
CA GLY A 50 21.44 2.84 16.15
C GLY A 50 21.48 2.90 14.61
N ASN A 51 21.19 1.78 13.94
CA ASN A 51 21.13 1.74 12.48
C ASN A 51 19.83 2.32 11.92
N ILE A 52 18.74 2.31 12.69
CA ILE A 52 17.42 2.71 12.23
C ILE A 52 17.09 4.09 12.84
N PRO A 53 16.78 5.10 12.03
CA PRO A 53 16.51 6.44 12.51
C PRO A 53 15.29 6.52 13.43
N PHE A 54 15.48 6.95 14.67
CA PHE A 54 14.40 7.13 15.65
C PHE A 54 14.78 8.06 16.80
N ASP A 55 13.78 8.67 17.42
CA ASP A 55 13.96 9.45 18.65
C ASP A 55 14.20 8.51 19.84
N GLN A 56 15.46 8.43 20.28
CA GLN A 56 15.89 7.57 21.38
C GLN A 56 15.08 7.79 22.67
N LYS A 57 14.49 8.97 22.88
CA LYS A 57 13.69 9.29 24.07
C LYS A 57 12.37 8.51 24.16
N ARG A 58 11.93 7.91 23.05
CA ARG A 58 10.65 7.20 22.95
C ARG A 58 10.81 5.68 23.11
N ILE A 59 12.04 5.19 23.24
CA ILE A 59 12.36 3.77 23.39
C ILE A 59 12.07 3.34 24.83
N ILE A 60 11.53 2.13 24.97
CA ILE A 60 11.29 1.50 26.28
C ILE A 60 12.44 0.56 26.58
N GLU A 61 13.09 0.77 27.73
CA GLU A 61 14.12 -0.09 28.29
C GLU A 61 13.50 -1.32 28.98
N THR A 62 14.20 -2.44 28.93
CA THR A 62 13.79 -3.70 29.55
C THR A 62 14.44 -3.86 30.92
N VAL A 63 13.93 -4.78 31.74
CA VAL A 63 14.46 -5.05 33.08
C VAL A 63 15.83 -5.76 33.04
N ASP A 64 16.19 -6.38 31.91
CA ASP A 64 17.46 -7.10 31.74
C ASP A 64 18.33 -6.43 30.66
N GLU A 65 19.24 -5.58 31.13
CA GLU A 65 20.07 -4.71 30.29
C GLU A 65 21.15 -5.45 29.48
N LYS A 66 21.47 -6.71 29.81
CA LYS A 66 22.74 -7.33 29.38
C LYS A 66 22.76 -7.88 27.96
N GLU A 67 21.64 -8.37 27.41
CA GLU A 67 21.63 -8.96 26.06
C GLU A 67 20.71 -8.25 25.06
N ALA A 68 19.57 -7.72 25.51
CA ALA A 68 18.61 -7.01 24.66
C ALA A 68 17.85 -5.94 25.48
N PRO A 69 18.52 -4.80 25.78
CA PRO A 69 18.05 -3.80 26.73
C PRO A 69 16.80 -3.02 26.29
N PHE A 70 16.31 -3.20 25.06
CA PHE A 70 15.26 -2.35 24.52
C PHE A 70 14.15 -3.16 23.85
N LEU A 71 12.94 -2.60 23.84
CA LEU A 71 11.84 -3.09 23.04
C LEU A 71 11.84 -2.43 21.65
N ARG A 72 11.49 -3.21 20.61
CA ARG A 72 11.40 -2.71 19.23
C ARG A 72 10.34 -1.64 19.10
N TYR A 73 10.68 -0.53 18.45
CA TYR A 73 9.75 0.56 18.14
C TYR A 73 9.15 0.44 16.72
N SER A 74 9.74 -0.40 15.87
CA SER A 74 9.26 -0.71 14.52
C SER A 74 9.49 -2.20 14.22
N MET A 75 8.69 -2.75 13.32
CA MET A 75 8.84 -4.13 12.86
C MET A 75 10.09 -4.31 11.99
N ILE A 76 10.64 -3.22 11.45
CA ILE A 76 11.78 -3.24 10.55
C ILE A 76 13.05 -3.82 11.20
N ASN A 77 13.21 -3.69 12.52
CA ASN A 77 14.38 -4.19 13.24
C ASN A 77 14.60 -5.70 13.02
N GLY A 78 13.52 -6.49 13.04
CA GLY A 78 13.58 -7.94 12.78
C GLY A 78 13.66 -8.24 11.28
N LEU A 79 12.82 -7.58 10.50
CA LEU A 79 12.68 -7.83 9.06
C LEU A 79 13.95 -7.50 8.27
N MET A 80 14.74 -6.50 8.69
CA MET A 80 16.04 -6.21 8.07
C MET A 80 17.06 -7.32 8.27
N LYS A 81 17.09 -7.95 9.45
CA LYS A 81 17.95 -9.11 9.71
C LYS A 81 17.50 -10.29 8.86
N ASN A 82 16.20 -10.56 8.78
CA ASN A 82 15.70 -11.63 7.92
C ASN A 82 16.04 -11.37 6.45
N LEU A 83 15.89 -10.12 5.98
CA LEU A 83 16.26 -9.73 4.62
C LEU A 83 17.75 -10.01 4.36
N PHE A 84 18.65 -9.51 5.22
CA PHE A 84 20.09 -9.74 5.08
C PHE A 84 20.46 -11.23 5.05
N GLU A 85 19.93 -12.02 5.99
CA GLU A 85 20.23 -13.45 6.09
C GLU A 85 19.72 -14.24 4.88
N ASN A 86 18.53 -13.92 4.37
CA ASN A 86 17.94 -14.63 3.23
C ASN A 86 18.53 -14.24 1.88
N LEU A 87 19.03 -13.00 1.74
CA LEU A 87 19.70 -12.53 0.52
C LEU A 87 20.95 -13.34 0.15
N LYS A 88 21.55 -14.06 1.12
CA LYS A 88 22.65 -15.00 0.89
C LYS A 88 22.24 -16.15 -0.03
N ASN A 89 20.96 -16.52 -0.04
CA ASN A 89 20.44 -17.71 -0.72
C ASN A 89 19.36 -17.39 -1.78
N TYR A 90 18.61 -16.30 -1.60
CA TYR A 90 17.44 -15.97 -2.42
C TYR A 90 17.52 -14.53 -2.94
N LYS A 91 17.14 -14.34 -4.21
CA LYS A 91 17.15 -13.01 -4.86
C LYS A 91 15.79 -12.34 -4.92
N ASP A 92 14.72 -13.11 -4.76
CA ASP A 92 13.33 -12.64 -4.86
C ASP A 92 12.51 -13.35 -3.79
N PHE A 93 12.00 -12.58 -2.83
CA PHE A 93 11.15 -13.08 -1.76
C PHE A 93 10.42 -11.94 -1.06
N THR A 94 9.28 -12.29 -0.44
CA THR A 94 8.49 -11.40 0.39
C THR A 94 8.31 -12.04 1.76
N LEU A 95 8.64 -11.30 2.81
CA LEU A 95 8.40 -11.69 4.20
C LEU A 95 7.37 -10.76 4.80
N PHE A 96 6.54 -11.28 5.69
CA PHE A 96 5.64 -10.46 6.49
C PHE A 96 5.62 -10.92 7.95
N GLU A 97 5.27 -10.01 8.84
CA GLU A 97 5.18 -10.28 10.27
C GLU A 97 4.00 -9.53 10.89
N PHE A 98 3.28 -10.22 11.77
CA PHE A 98 2.43 -9.58 12.77
C PHE A 98 3.19 -9.50 14.09
N GLY A 99 3.16 -8.33 14.72
CA GLY A 99 3.83 -8.16 15.99
C GLY A 99 3.40 -6.93 16.74
N ARG A 100 4.14 -6.65 17.81
CA ARG A 100 3.93 -5.52 18.69
C ARG A 100 5.16 -4.64 18.66
N VAL A 101 4.91 -3.34 18.65
CA VAL A 101 5.94 -2.31 18.78
C VAL A 101 5.63 -1.47 20.01
N TYR A 102 6.67 -0.90 20.58
CA TYR A 102 6.64 -0.26 21.88
C TYR A 102 7.29 1.11 21.77
N PHE A 103 6.52 2.15 22.04
CA PHE A 103 7.00 3.53 22.08
C PHE A 103 6.07 4.39 22.92
N ASP A 104 6.60 5.44 23.56
CA ASP A 104 5.85 6.36 24.42
C ASP A 104 5.01 5.65 25.51
N ASN A 105 5.56 4.59 26.12
CA ASN A 105 4.86 3.73 27.09
C ASN A 105 3.55 3.11 26.56
N ALA A 106 3.39 3.02 25.24
CA ALA A 106 2.28 2.36 24.59
C ALA A 106 2.76 1.12 23.83
N GLU A 107 1.89 0.12 23.81
CA GLU A 107 2.04 -1.09 23.02
C GLU A 107 1.05 -1.03 21.86
N LYS A 108 1.54 -1.15 20.62
CA LYS A 108 0.70 -1.15 19.43
C LYS A 108 0.92 -2.38 18.59
N LYS A 109 -0.14 -2.97 18.06
CA LYS A 109 -0.02 -4.05 17.09
C LYS A 109 0.30 -3.49 15.70
N ARG A 110 1.21 -4.15 15.01
CA ARG A 110 1.64 -3.81 13.66
C ARG A 110 1.57 -5.02 12.74
N PHE A 111 1.36 -4.73 11.47
CA PHE A 111 1.59 -5.65 10.36
C PHE A 111 2.65 -5.03 9.47
N ALA A 112 3.71 -5.78 9.18
CA ALA A 112 4.79 -5.30 8.34
C ALA A 112 5.12 -6.29 7.24
N VAL A 113 5.60 -5.76 6.13
CA VAL A 113 6.01 -6.51 4.95
C VAL A 113 7.34 -5.95 4.47
N ILE A 114 8.30 -6.83 4.18
CA ILE A 114 9.53 -6.50 3.49
C ILE A 114 9.64 -7.38 2.25
N SER A 115 10.03 -6.78 1.13
CA SER A 115 10.07 -7.48 -0.15
C SER A 115 11.28 -7.02 -0.95
N THR A 116 11.95 -7.99 -1.57
CA THR A 116 13.07 -7.78 -2.50
C THR A 116 12.85 -8.67 -3.70
N GLY A 117 13.27 -8.24 -4.88
CA GLY A 117 13.02 -9.00 -6.10
C GLY A 117 13.20 -8.17 -7.36
N LYS A 118 12.62 -8.65 -8.46
CA LYS A 118 12.67 -7.95 -9.75
C LYS A 118 11.84 -6.65 -9.74
N SER A 119 11.98 -5.85 -10.80
CA SER A 119 11.35 -4.53 -10.96
C SER A 119 9.90 -4.46 -10.48
N SER A 120 9.50 -3.31 -9.93
CA SER A 120 8.13 -2.94 -9.48
C SER A 120 7.72 -3.32 -8.05
N GLU A 121 8.65 -3.60 -7.15
CA GLU A 121 8.38 -3.90 -5.73
C GLU A 121 7.54 -2.83 -5.02
N PHE A 122 7.73 -1.55 -5.33
CA PHE A 122 6.88 -0.46 -4.83
C PHE A 122 5.40 -0.64 -5.24
N LEU A 123 5.13 -1.02 -6.50
CA LEU A 123 3.78 -1.27 -6.99
C LEU A 123 3.20 -2.56 -6.41
N LYS A 124 4.01 -3.60 -6.23
CA LYS A 124 3.63 -4.83 -5.51
C LYS A 124 3.17 -4.50 -4.09
N MET A 125 3.92 -3.65 -3.37
CA MET A 125 3.55 -3.22 -2.03
C MET A 125 2.23 -2.41 -2.02
N LYS A 126 2.02 -1.52 -2.99
CA LYS A 126 0.73 -0.81 -3.14
C LYS A 126 -0.42 -1.78 -3.38
N LYS A 127 -0.22 -2.81 -4.22
CA LYS A 127 -1.22 -3.86 -4.46
C LYS A 127 -1.55 -4.62 -3.18
N ILE A 128 -0.54 -4.98 -2.37
CA ILE A 128 -0.74 -5.63 -1.07
C ILE A 128 -1.65 -4.79 -0.17
N ALA A 129 -1.32 -3.51 0.03
CA ALA A 129 -2.11 -2.61 0.86
C ALA A 129 -3.57 -2.49 0.36
N VAL A 130 -3.78 -2.37 -0.96
CA VAL A 130 -5.12 -2.27 -1.55
C VAL A 130 -5.89 -3.58 -1.37
N SER A 131 -5.24 -4.72 -1.55
CA SER A 131 -5.85 -6.04 -1.37
C SER A 131 -6.26 -6.29 0.08
N ILE A 132 -5.44 -5.86 1.06
CA ILE A 132 -5.80 -5.93 2.49
C ILE A 132 -7.07 -5.13 2.75
N SER A 133 -7.16 -3.90 2.22
CA SER A 133 -8.37 -3.07 2.37
C SER A 133 -9.61 -3.73 1.76
N LYS A 134 -9.49 -4.35 0.59
CA LYS A 134 -10.58 -5.08 -0.07
C LYS A 134 -11.01 -6.31 0.74
N GLU A 135 -10.05 -7.12 1.19
CA GLU A 135 -10.29 -8.34 1.95
C GLU A 135 -11.00 -8.06 3.27
N LEU A 136 -10.56 -7.01 3.98
CA LEU A 136 -11.17 -6.55 5.22
C LEU A 136 -12.41 -5.67 5.00
N LYS A 137 -12.78 -5.40 3.74
CA LYS A 137 -13.90 -4.53 3.37
C LYS A 137 -13.82 -3.15 4.02
N THR A 138 -12.62 -2.60 4.20
CA THR A 138 -12.45 -1.25 4.75
C THR A 138 -12.69 -0.18 3.68
N PRO A 139 -12.77 1.12 4.04
CA PRO A 139 -12.79 2.19 3.07
C PRO A 139 -11.51 2.16 2.22
N PRO A 140 -11.56 2.60 0.94
CA PRO A 140 -10.41 2.55 0.05
C PRO A 140 -9.21 3.29 0.63
N ILE A 141 -8.06 2.61 0.64
CA ILE A 141 -6.80 3.23 1.02
C ILE A 141 -6.31 4.21 -0.04
N ARG A 142 -5.57 5.20 0.41
CA ARG A 142 -4.91 6.23 -0.39
C ARG A 142 -3.43 6.25 -0.07
N PHE A 143 -2.65 6.75 -1.02
CA PHE A 143 -1.22 6.90 -0.89
C PHE A 143 -0.89 8.37 -1.07
N ASN A 144 -0.39 9.01 -0.03
CA ASN A 144 0.05 10.39 -0.07
C ASN A 144 1.57 10.42 -0.01
N ARG A 145 2.22 11.33 -0.74
CA ARG A 145 3.67 11.53 -0.59
C ARG A 145 3.99 11.82 0.87
N ILE A 146 5.09 11.26 1.34
CA ILE A 146 5.63 11.62 2.64
C ILE A 146 6.01 13.11 2.61
N LYS A 147 5.59 13.87 3.63
CA LYS A 147 5.91 15.30 3.74
C LYS A 147 7.40 15.52 4.01
N GLU A 148 7.92 16.67 3.60
CA GLU A 148 9.34 17.03 3.69
C GLU A 148 9.92 16.92 5.12
N ASP A 149 9.09 17.04 6.16
CA ASP A 149 9.52 16.89 7.56
C ASP A 149 10.06 15.48 7.91
N PHE A 150 9.82 14.49 7.04
CA PHE A 150 10.38 13.13 7.13
C PHE A 150 11.53 12.92 6.12
N MET A 151 12.17 13.96 5.59
CA MET A 151 13.24 13.84 4.58
C MET A 151 14.66 13.96 5.14
N SER A 152 14.88 13.70 6.43
CA SER A 152 16.25 13.53 6.94
C SER A 152 16.96 12.37 6.21
N ALA A 153 18.25 12.53 5.93
CA ALA A 153 19.11 11.46 5.38
C ALA A 153 19.09 10.20 6.27
N ASP A 154 18.76 10.39 7.55
CA ASP A 154 18.37 9.37 8.50
C ASP A 154 16.87 9.10 8.41
N THR A 155 16.38 8.53 7.30
CA THR A 155 15.02 7.98 7.24
C THR A 155 15.04 6.52 6.81
N ILE A 156 14.03 5.78 7.27
CA ILE A 156 13.87 4.36 6.94
C ILE A 156 13.65 4.17 5.44
N LEU A 157 12.90 5.09 4.83
CA LEU A 157 12.43 5.00 3.46
C LEU A 157 13.09 6.06 2.58
N HIS A 158 13.21 5.77 1.29
CA HIS A 158 13.66 6.72 0.28
C HIS A 158 12.63 7.86 0.13
N PRO A 159 13.02 9.14 0.21
CA PRO A 159 12.08 10.27 0.26
C PRO A 159 11.23 10.41 -1.01
N GLY A 160 11.83 10.19 -2.19
CA GLY A 160 11.11 10.23 -3.47
C GLY A 160 10.34 8.95 -3.83
N ARG A 161 10.48 7.87 -3.04
CA ARG A 161 9.94 6.53 -3.35
C ARG A 161 9.25 5.94 -2.13
N SER A 162 8.44 6.78 -1.49
CA SER A 162 7.72 6.47 -0.26
C SER A 162 6.36 7.18 -0.22
N ALA A 163 5.45 6.63 0.56
CA ALA A 163 4.11 7.12 0.75
C ALA A 163 3.59 6.81 2.15
N VAL A 164 2.76 7.71 2.68
CA VAL A 164 1.87 7.43 3.79
C VAL A 164 0.67 6.66 3.25
N VAL A 165 0.36 5.53 3.88
CA VAL A 165 -0.85 4.75 3.63
C VAL A 165 -1.93 5.31 4.53
N SER A 166 -3.02 5.83 3.96
CA SER A 166 -4.12 6.39 4.74
C SER A 166 -5.48 5.89 4.27
N ALA A 167 -6.46 5.92 5.15
CA ALA A 167 -7.86 5.67 4.80
C ALA A 167 -8.76 6.66 5.52
N VAL A 168 -9.72 7.21 4.79
CA VAL A 168 -10.60 8.29 5.29
C VAL A 168 -9.76 9.50 5.75
N LYS A 169 -9.54 9.65 7.06
CA LYS A 169 -8.77 10.71 7.70
C LYS A 169 -7.62 10.18 8.57
N TYR A 170 -7.39 8.87 8.58
CA TYR A 170 -6.42 8.21 9.44
C TYR A 170 -5.21 7.76 8.63
N ASP A 171 -4.02 8.11 9.13
CA ASP A 171 -2.75 7.60 8.61
C ASP A 171 -2.50 6.23 9.24
N LEU A 172 -2.65 5.20 8.41
CA LEU A 172 -2.56 3.81 8.82
C LEU A 172 -1.11 3.34 8.90
N GLY A 173 -0.17 4.01 8.24
CA GLY A 173 1.23 3.63 8.26
C GLY A 173 2.00 4.13 7.06
N ILE A 174 3.11 3.46 6.76
CA ILE A 174 4.06 3.87 5.72
C ILE A 174 4.35 2.74 4.74
N LEU A 175 4.73 3.12 3.53
CA LEU A 175 5.15 2.22 2.46
C LEU A 175 6.23 2.89 1.63
N GLY A 176 7.31 2.20 1.30
CA GLY A 176 8.31 2.75 0.40
C GLY A 176 9.50 1.84 0.16
N GLU A 177 10.33 2.23 -0.81
CA GLU A 177 11.67 1.65 -0.94
C GLU A 177 12.52 2.04 0.26
N LEU A 178 13.31 1.11 0.77
CA LEU A 178 14.23 1.36 1.87
C LEU A 178 15.32 2.34 1.43
N HIS A 179 15.75 3.19 2.36
CA HIS A 179 16.78 4.18 2.05
C HIS A 179 18.12 3.48 1.73
N PRO A 180 18.83 3.84 0.64
CA PRO A 180 20.09 3.19 0.27
C PRO A 180 21.17 3.25 1.37
N VAL A 181 21.21 4.34 2.14
CA VAL A 181 22.13 4.47 3.29
C VAL A 181 21.81 3.44 4.37
N LEU A 182 20.52 3.19 4.65
CA LEU A 182 20.11 2.18 5.61
C LEU A 182 20.51 0.79 5.12
N LEU A 183 20.22 0.44 3.86
CA LEU A 183 20.61 -0.85 3.28
C LEU A 183 22.13 -1.10 3.38
N LYS A 184 22.94 -0.08 3.08
CA LYS A 184 24.41 -0.16 3.22
C LYS A 184 24.88 -0.41 4.66
N LYS A 185 24.23 0.18 5.67
CA LYS A 185 24.56 -0.09 7.10
C LYS A 185 24.37 -1.57 7.47
N TYR A 186 23.46 -2.26 6.78
CA TYR A 186 23.21 -3.70 6.94
C TYR A 186 24.00 -4.57 5.95
N GLY A 187 24.87 -4.00 5.10
CA GLY A 187 25.61 -4.76 4.08
C GLY A 187 24.71 -5.31 2.96
N ILE A 188 23.61 -4.62 2.65
CA ILE A 188 22.65 -5.01 1.61
C ILE A 188 22.84 -4.11 0.38
N ASP A 189 23.16 -4.73 -0.76
CA ASP A 189 23.43 -4.02 -2.03
C ASP A 189 22.27 -4.11 -3.05
N VAL A 190 21.15 -4.71 -2.65
CA VAL A 190 19.95 -4.83 -3.51
C VAL A 190 18.82 -3.94 -3.00
N PRO A 191 17.99 -3.36 -3.88
CA PRO A 191 16.81 -2.62 -3.48
C PRO A 191 15.80 -3.52 -2.75
N ALA A 192 15.18 -2.99 -1.70
CA ALA A 192 14.09 -3.64 -1.00
C ALA A 192 13.00 -2.62 -0.64
N THR A 193 11.76 -3.08 -0.62
CA THR A 193 10.57 -2.27 -0.28
C THR A 193 10.01 -2.72 1.06
N TYR A 194 9.56 -1.77 1.86
CA TYR A 194 9.02 -1.98 3.19
C TYR A 194 7.64 -1.33 3.33
N MET A 195 6.76 -1.97 4.09
CA MET A 195 5.50 -1.40 4.53
C MET A 195 5.27 -1.77 5.99
N GLU A 196 4.76 -0.84 6.78
CA GLU A 196 4.30 -1.07 8.15
C GLU A 196 2.96 -0.38 8.36
N LEU A 197 1.97 -1.14 8.85
CA LEU A 197 0.61 -0.68 9.11
C LEU A 197 0.24 -0.86 10.58
N ASP A 198 -0.47 0.12 11.12
CA ASP A 198 -1.26 0.08 12.34
C ASP A 198 -2.49 -0.81 12.13
N VAL A 199 -2.44 -2.04 12.63
CA VAL A 199 -3.56 -2.97 12.43
C VAL A 199 -4.75 -2.63 13.31
N GLU A 200 -4.52 -1.98 14.45
CA GLU A 200 -5.61 -1.59 15.36
C GLU A 200 -6.44 -0.50 14.70
N GLN A 201 -5.80 0.56 14.18
CA GLN A 201 -6.50 1.58 13.40
C GLN A 201 -7.16 1.01 12.15
N LEU A 202 -6.49 0.09 11.44
CA LEU A 202 -7.06 -0.58 10.26
C LEU A 202 -8.32 -1.38 10.63
N TYR A 203 -8.34 -2.04 11.78
CA TYR A 203 -9.47 -2.86 12.23
C TYR A 203 -10.63 -2.01 12.76
N ASP A 204 -10.36 -0.82 13.25
CA ASP A 204 -11.36 0.14 13.73
C ASP A 204 -12.01 0.95 12.60
N LEU A 205 -11.52 0.83 11.36
CA LEU A 205 -12.18 1.43 10.21
C LEU A 205 -13.59 0.87 10.02
N PRO A 206 -14.56 1.71 9.63
CA PRO A 206 -15.92 1.25 9.38
C PRO A 206 -15.94 0.27 8.21
N GLU A 207 -16.62 -0.86 8.39
CA GLU A 207 -16.85 -1.78 7.29
C GLU A 207 -17.67 -1.10 6.18
N ARG A 208 -17.18 -1.22 4.96
CA ARG A 208 -17.85 -0.73 3.78
C ARG A 208 -19.06 -1.61 3.50
N ALA A 209 -20.24 -1.00 3.48
CA ALA A 209 -21.44 -1.66 3.01
C ALA A 209 -21.25 -2.13 1.56
N LEU A 210 -21.25 -3.45 1.36
CA LEU A 210 -21.29 -4.04 0.03
C LEU A 210 -22.69 -3.88 -0.53
N LYS A 211 -22.84 -3.04 -1.55
CA LYS A 211 -24.08 -2.92 -2.31
C LYS A 211 -23.99 -3.80 -3.54
N PHE A 212 -24.98 -4.67 -3.70
CA PHE A 212 -25.14 -5.41 -4.95
C PHE A 212 -25.29 -4.41 -6.10
N THR A 213 -24.54 -4.64 -7.17
CA THR A 213 -24.67 -3.92 -8.43
C THR A 213 -24.97 -4.97 -9.49
N SER A 214 -26.06 -4.79 -10.23
CA SER A 214 -26.40 -5.69 -11.34
C SER A 214 -25.24 -5.75 -12.33
N LEU A 215 -25.02 -6.93 -12.90
CA LEU A 215 -24.14 -7.08 -14.05
C LEU A 215 -24.65 -6.21 -15.21
N PHE A 216 -23.71 -5.75 -16.03
CA PHE A 216 -24.02 -4.99 -17.23
C PHE A 216 -24.71 -5.92 -18.25
N LYS A 217 -25.90 -5.52 -18.71
CA LYS A 217 -26.66 -6.25 -19.75
C LYS A 217 -26.18 -5.94 -21.17
N PHE A 218 -25.49 -4.80 -21.33
CA PHE A 218 -25.03 -4.27 -22.61
C PHE A 218 -23.50 -4.22 -22.63
N PRO A 219 -22.87 -4.30 -23.81
CA PRO A 219 -21.42 -4.24 -23.92
C PRO A 219 -20.88 -2.89 -23.46
N SER A 220 -19.73 -2.93 -22.79
CA SER A 220 -18.97 -1.73 -22.42
C SER A 220 -18.15 -1.25 -23.61
N THR A 221 -18.00 0.05 -23.74
CA THR A 221 -17.14 0.69 -24.74
C THR A 221 -16.02 1.41 -24.02
N SER A 222 -14.82 1.43 -24.59
CA SER A 222 -13.69 2.15 -24.03
C SER A 222 -13.05 3.08 -25.04
N PHE A 223 -12.39 4.11 -24.54
CA PHE A 223 -11.48 4.93 -25.33
C PHE A 223 -10.24 5.26 -24.51
N ASP A 224 -9.15 5.52 -25.20
CA ASP A 224 -7.89 5.88 -24.59
C ASP A 224 -7.65 7.39 -24.77
N VAL A 225 -7.08 8.03 -23.76
CA VAL A 225 -6.66 9.44 -23.79
C VAL A 225 -5.24 9.54 -23.27
N THR A 226 -4.38 10.22 -24.01
CA THR A 226 -2.99 10.45 -23.61
C THR A 226 -2.79 11.92 -23.31
N VAL A 227 -2.35 12.23 -22.09
CA VAL A 227 -2.19 13.60 -21.60
C VAL A 227 -0.72 13.86 -21.32
N ILE A 228 -0.19 14.94 -21.88
CA ILE A 228 1.17 15.44 -21.63
C ILE A 228 1.11 16.41 -20.45
N VAL A 229 1.89 16.10 -19.42
CA VAL A 229 1.88 16.82 -18.14
C VAL A 229 3.31 17.09 -17.67
N PRO A 230 3.53 18.10 -16.80
CA PRO A 230 4.79 18.25 -16.08
C PRO A 230 5.16 16.96 -15.34
N ASP A 231 6.45 16.64 -15.26
CA ASP A 231 6.90 15.33 -14.78
C ASP A 231 6.67 15.07 -13.27
N LYS A 232 6.36 16.13 -12.52
CA LYS A 232 5.98 16.05 -11.10
C LYS A 232 4.48 15.91 -10.87
N THR A 233 3.65 16.01 -11.91
CA THR A 233 2.19 15.92 -11.80
C THR A 233 1.77 14.53 -11.30
N GLU A 234 0.98 14.51 -10.23
CA GLU A 234 0.50 13.24 -9.68
C GLU A 234 -0.66 12.69 -10.52
N ALA A 235 -0.58 11.41 -10.88
CA ALA A 235 -1.65 10.76 -11.65
C ALA A 235 -3.02 10.85 -10.97
N ASP A 236 -3.07 10.94 -9.63
CA ASP A 236 -4.32 11.12 -8.88
C ASP A 236 -5.02 12.45 -9.21
N GLN A 237 -4.27 13.50 -9.59
CA GLN A 237 -4.85 14.77 -10.05
C GLN A 237 -5.59 14.58 -11.37
N LEU A 238 -4.99 13.85 -12.33
CA LEU A 238 -5.62 13.53 -13.62
C LEU A 238 -6.83 12.60 -13.44
N LEU A 239 -6.72 11.59 -12.56
CA LEU A 239 -7.85 10.71 -12.23
C LEU A 239 -9.03 11.48 -11.60
N LYS A 240 -8.77 12.52 -10.79
CA LYS A 240 -9.82 13.39 -10.26
C LYS A 240 -10.51 14.19 -11.36
N ILE A 241 -9.76 14.68 -12.36
CA ILE A 241 -10.33 15.37 -13.52
C ILE A 241 -11.24 14.39 -14.28
N ILE A 242 -10.75 13.20 -14.64
CA ILE A 242 -11.54 12.17 -15.35
C ILE A 242 -12.85 11.86 -14.60
N LYS A 243 -12.78 11.63 -13.28
CA LYS A 243 -13.96 11.32 -12.45
C LYS A 243 -14.97 12.47 -12.36
N LYS A 244 -14.53 13.73 -12.46
CA LYS A 244 -15.42 14.90 -12.50
C LYS A 244 -15.98 15.13 -13.90
N SER A 245 -15.20 14.80 -14.93
CA SER A 245 -15.56 15.07 -16.32
C SER A 245 -16.55 14.04 -16.86
N VAL A 246 -16.39 12.77 -16.51
CA VAL A 246 -17.23 11.67 -17.00
C VAL A 246 -18.37 11.42 -16.03
N ASP A 247 -19.59 11.23 -16.55
CA ASP A 247 -20.75 10.87 -15.71
C ASP A 247 -20.49 9.55 -14.97
N SER A 248 -20.55 9.61 -13.64
CA SER A 248 -20.43 8.47 -12.73
C SER A 248 -21.41 7.32 -13.00
N LYS A 249 -22.53 7.58 -13.68
CA LYS A 249 -23.50 6.55 -14.08
C LYS A 249 -23.00 5.70 -15.25
N LEU A 250 -22.11 6.27 -16.07
CA LEU A 250 -21.53 5.64 -17.25
C LEU A 250 -20.14 5.07 -16.96
N LEU A 251 -19.35 5.75 -16.12
CA LEU A 251 -17.97 5.36 -15.81
C LEU A 251 -17.91 4.02 -15.07
N VAL A 252 -17.38 3.00 -15.72
CA VAL A 252 -17.13 1.68 -15.14
C VAL A 252 -15.77 1.67 -14.45
N GLU A 253 -14.73 2.06 -15.19
CA GLU A 253 -13.35 2.01 -14.72
C GLU A 253 -12.48 3.05 -15.44
N THR A 254 -11.41 3.45 -14.77
CA THR A 254 -10.31 4.21 -15.37
C THR A 254 -9.00 3.53 -15.01
N MET A 255 -8.20 3.21 -16.02
CA MET A 255 -6.90 2.55 -15.86
C MET A 255 -5.80 3.43 -16.43
N ILE A 256 -4.63 3.43 -15.79
CA ILE A 256 -3.40 3.93 -16.42
C ILE A 256 -2.85 2.78 -17.26
N VAL A 257 -2.76 3.00 -18.57
CA VAL A 257 -2.29 2.00 -19.54
C VAL A 257 -0.78 2.11 -19.70
N ASP A 258 -0.29 3.34 -19.80
CA ASP A 258 1.13 3.60 -20.05
C ASP A 258 1.55 4.96 -19.47
N HIS A 259 2.84 5.10 -19.22
CA HIS A 259 3.49 6.39 -19.00
C HIS A 259 4.82 6.41 -19.72
N PHE A 260 5.12 7.51 -20.40
CA PHE A 260 6.33 7.64 -21.22
C PHE A 260 7.00 8.98 -20.98
N LYS A 261 8.33 8.93 -20.87
CA LYS A 261 9.22 10.09 -20.76
C LYS A 261 10.36 9.91 -21.75
N GLY A 262 10.60 10.92 -22.59
CA GLY A 262 11.59 10.89 -23.66
C GLY A 262 11.05 11.49 -24.94
N SER A 263 11.88 11.60 -25.97
CA SER A 263 11.47 12.11 -27.28
C SER A 263 10.30 11.31 -27.84
N PRO A 264 9.22 11.94 -28.37
CA PRO A 264 9.08 13.36 -28.71
C PRO A 264 8.49 14.24 -27.61
N ILE A 265 8.35 13.75 -26.37
CA ILE A 265 7.80 14.53 -25.26
C ILE A 265 8.81 15.61 -24.83
N PRO A 266 8.38 16.88 -24.66
CA PRO A 266 9.26 17.96 -24.21
C PRO A 266 9.98 17.62 -22.90
N GLU A 267 11.18 18.16 -22.73
CA GLU A 267 11.91 18.02 -21.46
C GLU A 267 11.08 18.55 -20.28
N GLY A 268 11.21 17.92 -19.12
CA GLY A 268 10.41 18.22 -17.93
C GLY A 268 8.94 17.79 -18.01
N HIS A 269 8.52 17.12 -19.09
CA HIS A 269 7.18 16.55 -19.24
C HIS A 269 7.21 15.03 -19.34
N LEU A 270 6.05 14.42 -19.14
CA LEU A 270 5.78 13.02 -19.42
C LEU A 270 4.37 12.87 -19.99
N SER A 271 4.13 11.84 -20.78
CA SER A 271 2.80 11.48 -21.25
C SER A 271 2.23 10.36 -20.40
N ILE A 272 0.99 10.49 -19.94
CA ILE A 272 0.23 9.42 -19.26
C ILE A 272 -0.97 9.05 -20.12
N SER A 273 -1.08 7.76 -20.43
CA SER A 273 -2.17 7.19 -21.21
C SER A 273 -3.18 6.54 -20.27
N PHE A 274 -4.43 6.95 -20.38
CA PHE A 274 -5.55 6.41 -19.62
C PHE A 274 -6.52 5.68 -20.53
N ARG A 275 -7.00 4.52 -20.08
CA ARG A 275 -8.17 3.85 -20.66
C ARG A 275 -9.39 4.13 -19.81
N ILE A 276 -10.43 4.64 -20.45
CA ILE A 276 -11.70 4.95 -19.79
C ILE A 276 -12.74 3.99 -20.34
N VAL A 277 -13.33 3.20 -19.44
CA VAL A 277 -14.36 2.20 -19.76
C VAL A 277 -15.72 2.74 -19.35
N LEU A 278 -16.66 2.78 -20.31
CA LEU A 278 -18.01 3.28 -20.15
C LEU A 278 -19.04 2.19 -20.43
N ASN A 279 -20.17 2.25 -19.74
CA ASN A 279 -21.30 1.37 -19.97
C ASN A 279 -22.63 2.10 -19.78
N GLY A 280 -23.51 2.01 -20.78
CA GLY A 280 -24.91 2.39 -20.63
C GLY A 280 -25.68 1.24 -19.98
N LYS A 281 -26.09 1.41 -18.72
CA LYS A 281 -26.73 0.34 -17.93
C LYS A 281 -27.95 -0.29 -18.61
N GLU A 282 -28.69 0.50 -19.37
CA GLU A 282 -29.96 0.10 -20.00
C GLU A 282 -29.93 0.12 -21.54
N ARG A 283 -28.80 0.49 -22.14
CA ARG A 283 -28.63 0.50 -23.61
C ARG A 283 -27.17 0.61 -24.02
N THR A 284 -26.87 0.22 -25.25
CA THR A 284 -25.58 0.50 -25.88
C THR A 284 -25.37 2.01 -26.04
N LEU A 285 -24.15 2.47 -25.75
CA LEU A 285 -23.76 3.87 -25.98
C LEU A 285 -23.61 4.14 -27.47
N THR A 286 -24.15 5.26 -27.95
CA THR A 286 -24.01 5.64 -29.36
C THR A 286 -22.65 6.31 -29.60
N ALA A 287 -22.24 6.37 -30.88
CA ALA A 287 -21.00 7.04 -31.26
C ALA A 287 -20.98 8.53 -30.86
N ASP A 288 -22.12 9.22 -30.97
CA ASP A 288 -22.22 10.64 -30.63
C ASP A 288 -22.11 10.90 -29.12
N GLU A 289 -22.63 9.99 -28.30
CA GLU A 289 -22.45 10.06 -26.84
C GLU A 289 -20.99 9.85 -26.44
N MET A 290 -20.34 8.86 -27.06
CA MET A 290 -18.92 8.61 -26.84
C MET A 290 -18.09 9.84 -27.20
N ARG A 291 -18.36 10.45 -28.36
CA ARG A 291 -17.70 11.70 -28.79
C ARG A 291 -17.96 12.85 -27.82
N SER A 292 -19.18 13.01 -27.33
CA SER A 292 -19.54 14.05 -26.36
C SER A 292 -18.76 13.90 -25.05
N VAL A 293 -18.67 12.67 -24.52
CA VAL A 293 -17.87 12.39 -23.30
C VAL A 293 -16.39 12.66 -23.53
N GLN A 294 -15.84 12.23 -24.67
CA GLN A 294 -14.45 12.50 -25.05
C GLN A 294 -14.16 13.99 -25.14
N GLN A 295 -14.97 14.74 -25.89
CA GLN A 295 -14.80 16.19 -26.07
C GLN A 295 -14.90 16.94 -24.75
N LYS A 296 -15.86 16.57 -23.89
CA LYS A 296 -15.98 17.16 -22.55
C LYS A 296 -14.72 16.93 -21.73
N LEU A 297 -14.23 15.68 -21.69
CA LEU A 297 -13.01 15.35 -20.97
C LEU A 297 -11.79 16.10 -21.53
N PHE A 298 -11.67 16.20 -22.84
CA PHE A 298 -10.57 16.91 -23.49
C PHE A 298 -10.59 18.40 -23.15
N ASN A 299 -11.78 19.01 -23.19
CA ASN A 299 -11.94 20.41 -22.80
C ASN A 299 -11.62 20.64 -21.32
N ASP A 300 -11.99 19.72 -20.43
CA ASP A 300 -11.68 19.83 -19.00
C ASP A 300 -10.16 19.67 -18.74
N PHE A 301 -9.45 18.78 -19.44
CA PHE A 301 -7.98 18.75 -19.39
C PHE A 301 -7.33 20.04 -19.90
N ARG A 302 -7.83 20.60 -21.00
CA ARG A 302 -7.33 21.86 -21.56
C ARG A 302 -7.55 23.04 -20.62
N LYS A 303 -8.69 23.11 -19.92
CA LYS A 303 -8.97 24.13 -18.89
C LYS A 303 -7.97 24.09 -17.74
N GLU A 304 -7.50 22.89 -17.39
CA GLU A 304 -6.46 22.69 -16.38
C GLU A 304 -5.04 22.88 -16.93
N GLY A 305 -4.90 23.30 -18.19
CA GLY A 305 -3.62 23.63 -18.83
C GLY A 305 -2.86 22.44 -19.41
N TYR A 306 -3.47 21.25 -19.49
CA TYR A 306 -2.81 20.06 -20.01
C TYR A 306 -2.98 19.92 -21.53
N LYS A 307 -1.94 19.39 -22.19
CA LYS A 307 -1.97 19.08 -23.62
C LYS A 307 -2.37 17.62 -23.83
N ILE A 308 -3.16 17.36 -24.87
CA ILE A 308 -3.56 16.01 -25.26
C ILE A 308 -2.69 15.57 -26.44
N SER A 309 -2.21 14.33 -26.41
CA SER A 309 -1.37 13.78 -27.49
C SER A 309 -2.24 13.36 -28.67
N GLY A 310 -1.84 13.76 -29.88
CA GLY A 310 -2.58 13.49 -31.12
C GLY A 310 -3.45 14.65 -31.61
N ASP A 311 -3.52 15.74 -30.85
CA ASP A 311 -3.91 17.08 -31.32
C ASP A 311 -2.73 17.82 -31.96
#